data_AF-F5L528-F1
#
_entry.id   AF-F5L528-F1
#
_cell.length_a   1.000
_cell.length_b   1.000
_cell.length_c   1.000
_cell.angle_alpha   90.00
_cell.angle_beta   90.00
_cell.angle_gamma   90.00
#
_symmetry.space_group_name_H-M   'P 1'
#
loop_
_entity.id
_entity.type
_entity.pdbx_description
1 polymer ?
#
loop_
_entity_poly.entity_id
_entity_poly.type
_entity_poly.pdbx_seq_one_letter_code
_entity_poly.pdbx_strand_id
1 'polypeptide(L)' 'MEMIPKAEPQKIPFDLFEKSVPNEGRWEWIGGKLLFSDDEIRKLILMLIGQIGLKKLIEILPHESKNELERLLKAEYR' A
#
# COMPACT_ATOMS: atom_id res chain seq x y z
N MET A 1 -3.64 -7.83 -13.63
CA MET A 1 -4.41 -6.58 -13.42
C MET A 1 -3.78 -5.88 -12.24
N GLU A 2 -3.35 -4.64 -12.44
CA GLU A 2 -2.75 -3.86 -11.37
C GLU A 2 -3.85 -3.15 -10.57
N MET A 3 -3.80 -3.23 -9.24
CA MET A 3 -4.76 -2.56 -8.36
C MET A 3 -4.47 -1.05 -8.39
N ILE A 4 -5.47 -0.24 -8.72
CA ILE A 4 -5.37 1.22 -8.62
C ILE A 4 -6.29 1.66 -7.49
N PRO A 5 -5.75 2.00 -6.30
CA PRO A 5 -6.55 2.47 -5.19
C PRO A 5 -7.36 3.71 -5.53
N LYS A 6 -8.60 3.75 -5.04
CA LYS A 6 -9.54 4.87 -5.20
C LYS A 6 -9.80 5.54 -3.85
N ALA A 7 -10.54 6.66 -3.90
CA ALA A 7 -10.90 7.41 -2.69
C ALA A 7 -11.64 6.53 -1.68
N GLU A 8 -12.60 5.74 -2.16
CA GLU A 8 -13.42 4.81 -1.37
C GLU A 8 -12.86 3.38 -1.43
N PRO A 9 -13.17 2.54 -0.42
CA PRO A 9 -12.85 1.12 -0.41
C PRO A 9 -13.27 0.37 -1.69
N GLN A 10 -12.43 -0.57 -2.12
CA GLN A 10 -12.69 -1.47 -3.24
C GLN A 10 -12.69 -2.93 -2.75
N LYS A 11 -13.58 -3.75 -3.32
CA LYS A 11 -13.52 -5.20 -3.10
C LYS A 11 -12.26 -5.76 -3.75
N ILE A 12 -11.56 -6.64 -3.03
CA ILE A 12 -10.36 -7.32 -3.53
C ILE A 12 -10.78 -8.64 -4.17
N PRO A 13 -10.55 -8.83 -5.49
CA PRO A 13 -10.73 -10.15 -6.11
C PRO A 13 -9.77 -11.16 -5.49
N PHE A 14 -10.23 -12.41 -5.33
CA PHE A 14 -9.42 -13.46 -4.72
C PHE A 14 -8.08 -13.70 -5.46
N ASP A 15 -8.10 -13.73 -6.78
CA ASP A 15 -6.89 -13.86 -7.61
C ASP A 15 -5.86 -12.75 -7.39
N LEU A 16 -6.33 -11.54 -7.02
CA LEU A 16 -5.45 -10.43 -6.68
C LEU A 16 -4.87 -10.62 -5.28
N PHE A 17 -5.70 -11.05 -4.33
CA PHE A 17 -5.26 -11.38 -2.97
C PHE A 17 -4.14 -12.43 -3.00
N GLU A 18 -4.31 -13.54 -3.70
CA GLU A 18 -3.29 -14.60 -3.79
C GLU A 18 -1.96 -14.10 -4.36
N LYS A 19 -2.01 -13.15 -5.31
CA LYS A 19 -0.81 -12.56 -5.93
C LYS A 19 -0.15 -11.46 -5.10
N SER A 20 -0.85 -10.95 -4.09
CA SER A 20 -0.40 -9.85 -3.22
C SER A 20 0.07 -10.32 -1.84
N VAL A 21 -0.12 -11.60 -1.50
CA VAL A 21 0.41 -12.21 -0.28
C VAL A 21 1.87 -12.63 -0.52
N PRO A 22 2.87 -11.95 0.08
CA PRO A 22 4.28 -12.29 -0.10
C PRO A 22 4.61 -13.62 0.57
N ASN A 23 5.61 -14.35 0.06
CA ASN A 23 6.22 -15.51 0.73
C ASN A 23 5.21 -16.54 1.28
N GLU A 24 4.12 -16.84 0.54
CA GLU A 24 3.04 -17.75 0.97
C GLU A 24 2.39 -17.35 2.32
N GLY A 25 2.43 -16.06 2.66
CA GLY A 25 1.90 -15.54 3.93
C GLY A 25 2.92 -15.56 5.08
N ARG A 26 4.19 -15.92 4.82
CA ARG A 26 5.26 -15.90 5.81
C ARG A 26 6.00 -14.57 5.78
N TRP A 27 5.87 -13.81 6.86
CA TRP A 27 6.59 -12.55 7.03
C TRP A 27 7.95 -12.85 7.66
N GLU A 28 9.02 -12.65 6.90
CA GLU A 28 10.38 -12.80 7.39
C GLU A 28 10.96 -11.43 7.69
N TRP A 29 11.51 -11.27 8.90
CA TRP A 29 12.14 -10.05 9.36
C TRP A 29 13.63 -10.31 9.62
N ILE A 30 14.52 -9.57 8.95
CA ILE A 30 15.96 -9.64 9.16
C ILE A 30 16.52 -8.22 9.21
N GLY A 31 17.21 -7.89 10.30
CA GLY A 31 17.95 -6.63 10.42
C GLY A 31 17.08 -5.38 10.27
N GLY A 32 15.85 -5.39 10.77
CA GLY A 32 14.94 -4.24 10.68
C GLY A 32 14.13 -4.16 9.38
N LYS A 33 14.30 -5.09 8.45
CA LYS A 33 13.61 -5.10 7.15
C LYS A 33 12.79 -6.37 6.97
N LEU A 34 11.68 -6.25 6.24
CA LEU A 34 10.93 -7.40 5.75
C LEU A 34 11.65 -7.96 4.50
N LEU A 35 11.82 -9.28 4.43
CA LEU A 35 12.41 -9.96 3.27
C LEU A 35 11.37 -10.15 2.17
N PHE A 36 10.99 -9.04 1.54
CA PHE A 36 10.13 -9.00 0.37
C PHE A 36 10.88 -8.31 -0.77
N SER A 37 10.61 -8.72 -2.01
CA SER A 37 11.01 -7.94 -3.18
C SER A 37 10.20 -6.64 -3.29
N ASP A 38 10.73 -5.62 -3.95
CA ASP A 38 10.03 -4.35 -4.16
C ASP A 38 8.66 -4.54 -4.85
N ASP A 39 8.56 -5.51 -5.75
CA ASP A 39 7.32 -5.90 -6.42
C ASP A 39 6.29 -6.51 -5.47
N GLU A 40 6.72 -7.34 -4.51
CA GLU A 40 5.83 -7.90 -3.49
C GLU A 40 5.34 -6.81 -2.53
N ILE A 41 6.23 -5.91 -2.12
CA ILE A 41 5.87 -4.75 -1.28
C ILE A 41 4.84 -3.89 -2.00
N ARG A 42 5.07 -3.56 -3.27
CA ARG A 42 4.13 -2.78 -4.08
C ARG A 42 2.76 -3.45 -4.16
N LYS A 43 2.69 -4.74 -4.49
CA LYS A 43 1.42 -5.48 -4.62
C LYS A 43 0.66 -5.56 -3.29
N LEU A 44 1.38 -5.80 -2.19
CA LEU A 44 0.79 -5.83 -0.85
C LEU A 44 0.22 -4.45 -0.47
N ILE A 45 1.01 -3.39 -0.62
CA ILE A 45 0.60 -2.02 -0.27
C ILE A 45 -0.61 -1.58 -1.10
N LEU A 46 -0.58 -1.76 -2.42
CA LEU A 46 -1.69 -1.35 -3.29
C LEU A 46 -2.98 -2.13 -3.00
N MET A 47 -2.88 -3.42 -2.67
CA MET A 47 -4.03 -4.22 -2.23
C MET A 47 -4.61 -3.67 -0.92
N LEU A 48 -3.77 -3.44 0.10
CA LEU A 48 -4.21 -2.96 1.41
C LEU A 48 -4.84 -1.57 1.32
N ILE A 49 -4.20 -0.63 0.61
CA ILE A 49 -4.77 0.71 0.37
C ILE A 49 -6.07 0.60 -0.42
N GLY A 50 -6.12 -0.24 -1.45
CA GLY A 50 -7.36 -0.46 -2.21
C GLY A 50 -8.51 -0.99 -1.35
N GLN A 51 -8.22 -1.87 -0.38
CA GLN A 51 -9.23 -2.42 0.53
C GLN A 51 -9.82 -1.35 1.46
N ILE A 52 -9.04 -0.36 1.88
CA ILE A 52 -9.49 0.69 2.82
C ILE A 52 -9.86 2.02 2.14
N GLY A 53 -9.40 2.27 0.92
CA GLY A 53 -9.52 3.54 0.21
C GLY A 53 -8.49 4.60 0.64
N LEU A 54 -8.15 5.50 -0.28
CA LEU A 54 -7.20 6.60 -0.06
C LEU A 54 -7.67 7.58 1.02
N LYS A 55 -8.99 7.79 1.18
CA LYS A 55 -9.51 8.64 2.27
C LYS A 55 -9.13 8.08 3.63
N LYS A 56 -9.32 6.77 3.83
CA LYS A 56 -8.98 6.13 5.11
C LYS A 56 -7.47 6.12 5.34
N LEU A 57 -6.67 5.89 4.30
CA LEU A 57 -5.21 6.03 4.37
C LEU A 57 -4.83 7.43 4.89
N ILE A 58 -5.36 8.49 4.29
CA ILE A 58 -5.08 9.87 4.74
C ILE A 58 -5.58 10.10 6.17
N GLU A 59 -6.72 9.52 6.55
CA GLU A 59 -7.28 9.65 7.91
C GLU A 59 -6.34 9.05 8.97
N ILE A 60 -5.82 7.84 8.75
CA ILE A 60 -5.01 7.08 9.74
C ILE A 60 -3.56 7.55 9.85
N LEU A 61 -3.03 8.25 8.85
CA LEU A 61 -1.66 8.76 8.92
C LEU A 61 -1.49 9.75 10.09
N PRO A 62 -0.37 9.74 10.81
CA PRO A 62 -0.01 10.81 11.74
C PRO A 62 0.10 12.17 11.02
N HIS A 63 -0.07 13.26 11.77
CA HIS A 63 -0.08 14.61 11.19
C HIS A 63 1.21 14.92 10.41
N GLU A 64 2.37 14.56 10.95
CA GLU A 64 3.68 14.76 10.34
C GLU A 64 3.78 14.02 9.00
N SER A 65 3.23 12.81 8.94
CA SER A 65 3.21 12.00 7.71
C SER A 65 2.28 12.59 6.65
N LYS A 66 1.14 13.19 7.05
CA LYS A 66 0.25 13.88 6.09
C LYS A 66 0.92 15.09 5.47
N ASN A 67 1.62 15.91 6.27
CA ASN A 67 2.35 17.07 5.78
C ASN A 67 3.43 16.67 4.77
N GLU A 68 4.18 15.60 5.08
CA GLU A 68 5.20 15.09 4.19
C GLU A 68 4.61 14.53 2.89
N LEU A 69 3.52 13.77 2.96
CA LEU A 69 2.80 13.29 1.78
C LEU A 69 2.33 14.44 0.89
N GLU A 70 1.75 15.50 1.47
CA GLU A 70 1.31 16.67 0.73
C GLU A 70 2.48 17.39 0.04
N ARG A 71 3.62 17.52 0.72
CA ARG A 71 4.85 18.11 0.17
C ARG A 71 5.35 17.32 -1.03
N LEU A 72 5.43 15.99 -0.91
CA LEU A 72 5.90 15.10 -1.97
C LEU A 72 4.99 15.16 -3.19
N LEU A 73 3.67 15.08 -3.00
CA LEU A 73 2.71 15.16 -4.09
C LEU A 73 2.81 16.50 -4.82
N LYS A 74 2.87 17.63 -4.10
CA LYS A 74 3.04 18.96 -4.73
C LYS A 74 4.34 19.09 -5.52
N ALA A 75 5.40 18.37 -5.14
CA ALA A 75 6.67 18.39 -5.85
C ALA A 75 6.63 17.61 -7.18
N GLU A 76 5.87 16.52 -7.27
CA GLU A 76 5.72 15.73 -8.50
C GLU A 76 4.88 16.43 -9.59
N TYR A 77 3.98 17.34 -9.20
CA TYR A 77 3.12 18.08 -10.14
C TYR A 77 3.71 19.43 -10.61
N ARG A 78 4.99 19.71 -10.33
CA ARG A 78 5.73 20.90 -10.80
C ARG A 78 6.70 20.53 -11.91
#